data_AF-A0A2U9IBF9-F1
#
_entry.id   AF-A0A2U9IBF9-F1
#
_cell.length_a   1.000
_cell.length_b   1.000
_cell.length_c   1.000
_cell.angle_alpha   90.00
_cell.angle_beta   90.00
_cell.angle_gamma   90.00
#
_symmetry.space_group_name_H-M   'P 1'
#
loop_
_entity.id
_entity.type
_entity.pdbx_description
1 polymer ?
#
loop_
_entity_poly.entity_id
_entity_poly.type
_entity_poly.pdbx_seq_one_letter_code
_entity_poly.pdbx_strand_id
1 'polypeptide(L)'
;MPTIHLSLPESLYEELRRKADDMGVQITDLVKFFIKQGIEGKEDTGEENGEQYEESVAFLEAKVAQLDAMVSELVKKIKLLEEGEDEDTEEVEIKRENA
;
A
#
# COMPACT_ATOMS: atom_id res chain seq x y z
N MET A 1 -8.39 32.37 4.79
CA MET A 1 -9.35 31.26 4.56
C MET A 1 -10.67 31.65 5.18
N PRO A 2 -11.80 31.45 4.50
CA PRO A 2 -13.10 31.56 5.16
C PRO A 2 -13.21 30.47 6.24
N THR A 3 -13.74 30.83 7.40
CA THR A 3 -14.02 29.89 8.50
C THR A 3 -15.48 29.49 8.42
N ILE A 4 -15.75 28.18 8.43
CA ILE A 4 -17.11 27.63 8.40
C ILE A 4 -17.35 26.97 9.76
N HIS A 5 -18.47 27.31 10.39
CA HIS A 5 -18.94 26.63 11.60
C HIS A 5 -20.02 25.62 11.20
N LEU A 6 -19.76 24.33 11.50
CA LEU A 6 -20.68 23.23 11.22
C LEU A 6 -21.29 22.74 12.53
N SER A 7 -22.62 22.64 12.56
CA SER A 7 -23.34 22.00 13.66
C SER A 7 -23.68 20.58 13.24
N LEU A 8 -23.03 19.60 13.87
CA LEU A 8 -23.20 18.17 13.57
C LEU A 8 -23.77 17.46 14.80
N PRO A 9 -24.62 16.44 14.62
CA PRO A 9 -24.98 15.53 15.71
C PRO A 9 -23.73 14.90 16.33
N GLU A 10 -23.75 14.67 17.64
CA GLU A 10 -22.61 14.11 18.38
C GLU A 10 -22.16 12.76 17.81
N SER A 11 -23.11 11.88 17.47
CA SER A 11 -22.83 10.59 16.84
C SER A 11 -22.07 10.71 15.51
N LEU A 12 -22.41 11.70 14.69
CA LEU A 12 -21.78 11.91 13.39
C LEU A 12 -20.36 12.48 13.54
N TYR A 13 -20.18 13.38 14.52
CA TYR A 13 -18.86 13.89 14.85
C TYR A 13 -17.92 12.79 15.35
N GLU A 14 -18.42 11.90 16.22
CA GLU A 14 -17.65 10.74 16.70
C GLU A 14 -17.24 9.81 15.57
N GLU A 15 -18.14 9.53 14.63
CA GLU A 15 -17.85 8.69 13.47
C GLU A 15 -16.79 9.33 12.56
N LEU A 16 -16.93 10.62 12.24
CA LEU A 16 -15.94 11.35 11.45
C LEU A 16 -14.57 11.38 12.13
N ARG A 17 -14.55 11.57 13.45
CA ARG A 17 -13.32 11.56 14.23
C ARG A 17 -12.64 10.20 14.20
N ARG A 18 -13.39 9.13 14.47
CA ARG A 18 -12.87 7.76 14.44
C ARG A 18 -12.29 7.42 13.06
N LYS A 19 -13.01 7.79 11.99
CA LYS A 19 -12.56 7.53 10.62
C LYS A 19 -11.30 8.34 10.27
N ALA A 20 -11.19 9.57 10.76
CA ALA A 20 -9.99 10.39 10.59
C ALA A 20 -8.78 9.79 11.33
N ASP A 21 -8.99 9.31 12.57
CA ASP A 21 -7.97 8.66 13.39
C ASP A 21 -7.50 7.35 12.74
N ASP A 22 -8.41 6.52 12.24
CA ASP A 22 -8.10 5.27 11.53
C ASP A 22 -7.27 5.51 10.26
N MET A 23 -7.51 6.64 9.57
CA MET A 23 -6.77 7.06 8.37
C MET A 23 -5.48 7.83 8.69
N GLY A 24 -5.24 8.19 9.96
CA GLY A 24 -4.11 9.01 10.38
C GLY A 24 -4.15 10.46 9.86
N VAL A 25 -5.34 10.99 9.59
CA VAL A 25 -5.54 12.36 9.03
C VAL A 25 -6.28 13.26 10.01
N GLN A 26 -6.17 14.58 9.85
CA GLN A 26 -7.00 15.50 10.64
C GLN A 26 -8.46 15.44 10.20
N ILE A 27 -9.38 15.46 11.19
CA ILE A 27 -10.83 15.51 10.95
C ILE A 27 -11.23 16.64 10.00
N THR A 28 -10.56 17.79 10.09
CA THR A 28 -10.79 18.95 9.20
C THR A 28 -10.54 18.60 7.73
N ASP A 29 -9.51 17.82 7.44
CA ASP A 29 -9.16 17.45 6.07
C ASP A 29 -10.08 16.36 5.54
N LEU A 30 -10.52 15.44 6.41
CA LEU A 30 -11.57 14.48 6.07
C LEU A 30 -12.91 15.18 5.75
N VAL A 31 -13.30 16.18 6.54
CA VAL A 31 -14.52 16.97 6.29
C VAL A 31 -14.41 17.75 4.97
N LYS A 32 -13.26 18.38 4.69
CA LYS A 32 -13.02 19.03 3.39
C LYS A 32 -13.11 18.04 2.24
N PHE A 33 -12.56 16.84 2.41
CA PHE A 33 -12.62 15.78 1.41
C PHE A 33 -14.06 15.38 1.11
N PHE A 34 -14.89 15.13 2.12
CA PHE A 34 -16.30 14.79 1.91
C PHE A 34 -17.12 15.93 1.32
N ILE A 35 -16.86 17.19 1.71
CA ILE A 35 -17.52 18.35 1.09
C ILE A 35 -17.13 18.44 -0.39
N LYS A 36 -15.84 18.26 -0.70
CA LYS A 36 -15.33 18.27 -2.08
C LYS A 36 -15.96 17.14 -2.89
N GLN A 37 -15.92 15.91 -2.40
CA GLN A 37 -16.54 14.74 -3.04
C GLN A 37 -18.06 14.89 -3.20
N GLY A 38 -18.75 15.52 -2.25
CA GLY A 38 -20.19 15.77 -2.33
C GLY A 38 -20.58 16.87 -3.32
N ILE A 39 -19.66 17.80 -3.62
CA ILE A 39 -19.82 18.84 -4.65
C ILE A 39 -19.44 18.26 -6.01
N GLU A 40 -18.26 17.65 -6.12
CA GLU A 40 -17.77 17.01 -7.35
C GLU A 40 -18.70 15.87 -7.76
N GLY A 41 -19.11 14.99 -6.86
CA GLY A 41 -20.06 13.90 -7.13
C GLY A 41 -21.48 14.37 -7.48
N LYS A 42 -21.81 15.66 -7.34
CA LYS A 42 -23.05 16.25 -7.88
C LYS A 42 -22.85 16.85 -9.27
N GLU A 43 -21.64 17.30 -9.61
CA GLU A 43 -21.30 17.77 -10.95
C GLU A 43 -20.92 16.60 -11.89
N ASP A 44 -20.44 15.50 -11.33
CA ASP A 44 -19.79 14.39 -12.05
C ASP A 44 -20.68 13.13 -12.17
N THR A 45 -21.99 13.35 -12.34
CA THR A 45 -22.93 12.26 -12.69
C THR A 45 -22.89 11.92 -14.18
N GLY A 46 -21.79 12.22 -14.89
CA GLY A 46 -21.62 11.92 -16.30
C GLY A 46 -20.20 11.48 -16.64
N GLU A 47 -19.95 10.18 -16.54
CA GLU A 47 -18.97 9.43 -17.37
C GLU A 47 -17.46 9.63 -17.13
N GLU A 48 -16.95 10.77 -16.65
CA GLU A 48 -15.48 11.02 -16.64
C GLU A 48 -14.70 10.30 -15.52
N ASN A 49 -15.28 10.07 -14.34
CA ASN A 49 -14.57 9.40 -13.23
C ASN A 49 -14.38 7.89 -13.43
N GLY A 50 -15.29 7.23 -14.14
CA GLY A 50 -15.22 5.77 -14.36
C GLY A 50 -13.93 5.38 -15.09
N GLU A 51 -13.60 6.13 -16.15
CA GLU A 51 -12.40 5.90 -16.95
C GLU A 51 -11.11 6.19 -16.16
N GLN A 52 -11.09 7.23 -15.32
CA GLN A 52 -9.93 7.54 -14.47
C GLN A 52 -9.68 6.49 -13.39
N TYR A 53 -10.74 5.94 -12.80
CA TYR A 53 -10.61 4.85 -11.84
C TYR A 53 -10.19 3.55 -12.52
N GLU A 54 -10.69 3.25 -13.73
CA GLU A 54 -10.25 2.09 -14.51
C GLU A 54 -8.77 2.18 -14.92
N GLU A 55 -8.31 3.35 -15.37
CA GLU A 55 -6.89 3.57 -15.71
C GLU A 55 -6.00 3.46 -14.47
N SER A 56 -6.45 4.00 -13.34
CA SER A 56 -5.74 3.88 -12.06
C SER A 56 -5.66 2.43 -11.58
N VAL A 57 -6.72 1.64 -11.77
CA VAL A 57 -6.74 0.21 -11.43
C VAL A 57 -5.78 -0.56 -12.33
N ALA A 58 -5.83 -0.35 -13.65
CA ALA A 58 -4.93 -1.02 -14.59
C ALA A 58 -3.45 -0.70 -14.30
N PHE A 59 -3.16 0.56 -13.95
CA PHE A 59 -1.81 0.96 -13.54
C PHE A 59 -1.37 0.26 -12.24
N LEU A 60 -2.25 0.20 -11.23
CA LEU A 60 -1.98 -0.48 -9.97
C LEU A 60 -1.77 -1.99 -10.18
N GLU A 61 -2.57 -2.64 -11.01
CA GLU A 61 -2.42 -4.06 -11.37
C GLU A 61 -1.06 -4.33 -12.03
N ALA A 62 -0.65 -3.48 -12.97
CA ALA A 62 0.66 -3.59 -13.60
C ALA A 62 1.81 -3.41 -12.59
N LYS A 63 1.66 -2.51 -11.61
CA LYS A 63 2.65 -2.32 -10.54
C LYS A 63 2.73 -3.51 -9.60
N VAL A 64 1.60 -4.14 -9.27
CA VAL A 64 1.56 -5.37 -8.48
C VAL A 64 2.26 -6.51 -9.22
N ALA A 65 1.96 -6.71 -10.50
CA ALA A 65 2.63 -7.73 -11.31
C ALA A 65 4.16 -7.50 -11.41
N GLN A 66 4.60 -6.24 -11.52
CA GLN A 66 6.01 -5.89 -11.49
C GLN A 66 6.66 -6.24 -10.14
N LEU A 67 6.00 -5.94 -9.03
CA LEU A 67 6.49 -6.28 -7.69
C LEU A 67 6.57 -7.79 -7.48
N ASP A 68 5.56 -8.55 -7.90
CA ASP A 68 5.55 -10.02 -7.80
C ASP A 68 6.72 -10.64 -8.57
N ALA A 69 7.05 -10.12 -9.74
CA ALA A 69 8.20 -10.57 -10.53
C ALA A 69 9.53 -10.29 -9.80
N MET A 70 9.68 -9.08 -9.24
CA MET A 70 10.88 -8.70 -8.47
C MET A 70 11.04 -9.56 -7.22
N VAL A 71 9.97 -9.79 -6.47
CA VAL A 71 9.98 -10.66 -5.27
C VAL A 71 10.35 -12.09 -5.66
N SER A 72 9.77 -12.61 -6.73
CA SER A 72 10.08 -13.96 -7.22
C SER A 72 11.55 -14.11 -7.61
N GLU A 73 12.14 -13.09 -8.25
CA GLU A 73 13.56 -13.09 -8.61
C GLU A 73 14.46 -13.02 -7.37
N LEU A 74 14.12 -12.19 -6.39
CA LEU A 74 14.84 -12.10 -5.12
C LEU A 74 14.80 -13.42 -4.36
N VAL A 75 13.64 -14.07 -4.28
CA VAL A 75 13.50 -15.40 -3.64
C VAL A 75 14.37 -16.45 -4.35
N LYS A 76 14.44 -16.43 -5.69
CA LYS A 76 15.34 -17.34 -6.44
C LYS A 76 16.81 -17.07 -6.12
N LYS A 77 17.23 -15.81 -6.07
CA LYS A 77 18.62 -15.45 -5.74
C LYS A 77 18.99 -15.86 -4.32
N ILE A 78 18.08 -15.68 -3.35
CA ILE A 78 18.29 -16.13 -1.98
C ILE A 78 18.52 -17.65 -1.94
N LYS A 79 17.66 -18.43 -2.60
CA LYS A 79 17.83 -19.89 -2.67
C LYS A 79 19.15 -20.33 -3.28
N LEU A 80 19.58 -19.70 -4.38
CA LEU A 80 20.86 -20.01 -5.00
C LEU A 80 22.05 -19.67 -4.11
N LEU A 81 21.94 -18.63 -3.30
CA LEU A 81 22.97 -18.27 -2.32
C LEU A 81 22.99 -19.25 -1.15
N GLU A 82 21.82 -19.66 -0.65
CA GLU A 82 21.69 -20.69 0.38
C GLU A 82 22.25 -22.05 -0.11
N GLU A 83 21.93 -22.46 -1.33
CA GLU A 83 22.44 -23.71 -1.93
C GLU A 83 23.95 -23.66 -2.22
N GLY A 84 24.49 -22.48 -2.57
CA GLY A 84 25.93 -22.30 -2.80
C GLY A 84 26.78 -22.28 -1.53
N GLU A 85 26.20 -22.00 -0.37
CA GLU A 85 26.90 -22.06 0.93
C GLU A 85 27.05 -23.51 1.45
N ASP A 86 26.18 -24.45 1.03
CA ASP A 86 26.24 -25.85 1.47
C ASP A 86 27.39 -26.63 0.80
N GLU A 87 27.73 -26.35 -0.47
CA GLU A 87 28.79 -27.07 -1.21
C GLU A 87 30.22 -26.72 -0.73
N ASP A 88 30.46 -25.51 -0.22
CA ASP A 88 31.80 -25.07 0.23
C ASP A 88 32.20 -25.64 1.61
N THR A 89 31.28 -26.29 2.34
CA THR A 89 31.53 -26.84 3.68
C THR A 89 31.94 -28.32 3.75
N GLU A 90 31.84 -29.11 2.67
CA GLU A 90 32.01 -30.57 2.76
C GLU A 90 33.45 -31.10 2.55
N GLU A 91 34.42 -30.31 2.09
CA GLU A 91 35.79 -30.83 1.79
C GLU A 91 36.88 -30.38 2.78
N VAL A 92 36.85 -30.82 4.04
CA VAL A 92 38.09 -30.87 4.84
C VAL A 92 38.15 -32.08 5.80
N GLU A 93 38.22 -33.30 5.26
CA GLU A 93 38.70 -34.45 6.05
C GLU A 93 40.23 -34.39 6.19
N ILE A 94 40.71 -33.79 7.28
CA ILE A 94 42.13 -33.86 7.66
C ILE A 94 42.44 -35.29 8.13
N LYS A 95 43.11 -36.07 7.27
CA LYS A 95 43.71 -37.35 7.65
C LYS A 95 44.66 -37.15 8.82
N ARG A 96 44.32 -37.69 10.00
CA ARG A 96 45.25 -37.85 11.12
C ARG A 96 46.28 -38.92 10.75
N GLU A 97 47.50 -38.51 10.42
CA GLU A 97 48.65 -39.41 10.49
C GLU A 97 49.07 -39.56 11.96
N ASN A 98 48.96 -40.78 12.46
CA ASN A 98 49.57 -41.18 13.72
C ASN A 98 51.07 -41.38 13.49
N ALA A 99 51.91 -40.69 14.26
CA ALA A 99 53.31 -41.05 14.52
C ALA A 99 53.68 -40.64 15.95
#